data_AF-A0A7X8C8E5-F1
#
_entry.id   AF-A0A7X8C8E5-F1
#
_cell.length_a   1.000
_cell.length_b   1.000
_cell.length_c   1.000
_cell.angle_alpha   90.00
_cell.angle_beta   90.00
_cell.angle_gamma   90.00
#
_symmetry.space_group_name_H-M   'P 1'
#
loop_
_entity.id
_entity.type
_entity.pdbx_description
1 polymer ?
#
loop_
_entity_poly.entity_id
_entity_poly.type
_entity_poly.pdbx_seq_one_letter_code
_entity_poly.pdbx_strand_id
1 'polypeptide(L)'
;MKKISFILFLLVAFFTACEEEDFDYDGYEPISEQSVFDSLTLQQEMPYYEIRRNLCYLSRYYEIVFSKGEKFYTDSLFSSTGKGINNSNGDICLFFNILIYDGTDYRFLENLPDVLNFLGEIDSKGDAVFWAYLNGYYFIFGDPASGIKQTSDGFLIYAYKLVKMCTPVQIDKFWLKIDKTGNIEILGEKLFSRIENGCI
;
A
#
# COMPACT_ATOMS: atom_id res chain seq x y z
N MET A 1 4.25 40.64 -65.66
CA MET A 1 5.27 39.77 -65.04
C MET A 1 5.36 40.11 -63.57
N LYS A 2 5.24 39.10 -62.66
CA LYS A 2 5.93 38.93 -61.35
C LYS A 2 5.86 40.13 -60.37
N LYS A 3 5.41 40.04 -59.10
CA LYS A 3 5.45 38.98 -58.07
C LYS A 3 4.44 39.39 -56.98
N ILE A 4 3.50 38.51 -56.61
CA ILE A 4 3.53 37.64 -55.41
C ILE A 4 3.54 38.42 -54.09
N SER A 5 2.35 38.38 -53.49
CA SER A 5 1.96 38.67 -52.11
C SER A 5 2.91 38.05 -51.08
N PHE A 6 3.16 38.76 -49.97
CA PHE A 6 3.64 38.15 -48.73
C PHE A 6 2.75 38.62 -47.57
N ILE A 7 1.70 37.84 -47.35
CA ILE A 7 0.92 37.84 -46.12
C ILE A 7 1.85 37.31 -45.03
N LEU A 8 2.16 38.15 -44.04
CA LEU A 8 2.88 37.79 -42.84
C LEU A 8 1.93 36.93 -41.98
N PHE A 9 2.03 35.61 -42.12
CA PHE A 9 1.28 34.66 -41.31
C PHE A 9 1.83 34.69 -39.88
N LEU A 10 1.03 35.20 -38.95
CA LEU A 10 1.25 35.11 -37.51
C LEU A 10 1.10 33.63 -37.11
N LEU A 11 2.20 32.88 -37.13
CA LEU A 11 2.27 31.54 -36.55
C LEU A 11 2.53 31.68 -35.06
N VAL A 12 1.49 32.01 -34.30
CA VAL A 12 1.46 31.78 -32.85
C VAL A 12 1.32 30.28 -32.70
N ALA A 13 2.44 29.59 -32.61
CA ALA A 13 2.48 28.24 -32.07
C ALA A 13 2.04 28.34 -30.61
N PHE A 14 0.76 28.10 -30.36
CA PHE A 14 0.30 27.69 -29.05
C PHE A 14 1.04 26.39 -28.71
N PHE A 15 2.18 26.50 -28.04
CA PHE A 15 2.69 25.43 -27.22
C PHE A 15 1.69 25.28 -26.06
N THR A 16 0.60 24.56 -26.29
CA THR A 16 -0.09 23.90 -25.18
C THR A 16 0.92 22.90 -24.66
N ALA A 17 1.62 23.24 -23.58
CA ALA A 17 2.14 22.20 -22.71
C ALA A 17 0.92 21.32 -22.40
N CYS A 18 0.91 20.08 -22.87
CA CYS A 18 0.06 19.08 -22.23
C CYS A 18 0.57 19.04 -20.80
N GLU A 19 -0.10 19.73 -19.88
CA GLU A 19 -0.07 19.30 -18.49
C GLU A 19 -0.46 17.82 -18.52
N GLU A 20 0.41 16.94 -18.04
CA GLU A 20 0.00 15.56 -17.78
C GLU A 20 -1.23 15.64 -16.88
N GLU A 21 -2.38 15.21 -17.39
CA GLU A 21 -3.61 15.16 -16.61
C GLU A 21 -3.31 14.45 -15.30
N ASP A 22 -3.69 15.09 -14.19
CA ASP A 22 -3.55 14.47 -12.88
C ASP A 22 -4.50 13.27 -12.78
N PHE A 23 -4.25 12.36 -11.84
CA PHE A 23 -5.15 11.22 -11.65
C PHE A 23 -6.58 11.68 -11.32
N ASP A 24 -7.57 10.95 -11.82
CA ASP A 24 -8.98 11.20 -11.51
C ASP A 24 -9.36 10.56 -10.17
N TYR A 25 -9.60 11.40 -9.17
CA TYR A 25 -9.96 10.98 -7.82
C TYR A 25 -11.48 10.84 -7.61
N ASP A 26 -12.31 10.97 -8.64
CA ASP A 26 -13.77 10.91 -8.48
C ASP A 26 -14.28 9.52 -8.04
N GLY A 27 -15.10 9.54 -7.00
CA GLY A 27 -15.65 8.34 -6.36
C GLY A 27 -14.64 7.51 -5.56
N TYR A 28 -13.46 8.04 -5.25
CA TYR A 28 -12.54 7.42 -4.30
C TYR A 28 -12.80 7.90 -2.87
N GLU A 29 -12.74 6.96 -1.93
CA GLU A 29 -12.86 7.25 -0.50
C GLU A 29 -11.46 7.35 0.12
N PRO A 30 -11.18 8.36 0.95
CA PRO A 30 -9.89 8.46 1.63
C PRO A 30 -9.62 7.24 2.53
N ILE A 31 -8.38 6.74 2.51
CA ILE A 31 -7.95 5.68 3.42
C ILE A 31 -7.62 6.30 4.79
N SER A 32 -8.18 5.74 5.87
CA SER A 32 -7.82 6.07 7.25
C SER A 32 -6.91 5.00 7.85
N GLU A 33 -6.14 5.35 8.86
CA GLU A 33 -5.26 4.39 9.55
C GLU A 33 -6.06 3.21 10.14
N GLN A 34 -7.23 3.49 10.71
CA GLN A 34 -8.16 2.49 11.25
C GLN A 34 -8.68 1.53 10.16
N SER A 35 -9.04 2.07 8.99
CA SER A 35 -9.60 1.27 7.89
C SER A 35 -8.64 0.22 7.32
N VAL A 36 -7.34 0.31 7.60
CA VAL A 36 -6.35 -0.70 7.18
C VAL A 36 -6.67 -2.06 7.78
N PHE A 37 -7.17 -2.11 9.02
CA PHE A 37 -7.31 -3.37 9.76
C PHE A 37 -8.75 -3.68 10.19
N ASP A 38 -9.64 -2.69 10.26
CA ASP A 38 -10.96 -2.85 10.88
C ASP A 38 -11.99 -3.61 10.04
N SER A 39 -11.69 -3.90 8.78
CA SER A 39 -12.63 -4.58 7.87
C SER A 39 -12.07 -5.86 7.24
N LEU A 40 -11.01 -6.43 7.80
CA LEU A 40 -10.40 -7.65 7.26
C LEU A 40 -11.39 -8.82 7.22
N THR A 41 -11.53 -9.43 6.05
CA THR A 41 -12.27 -10.67 5.86
C THR A 41 -11.28 -11.84 5.91
N LEU A 42 -11.59 -12.88 6.66
CA LEU A 42 -10.74 -14.06 6.76
C LEU A 42 -11.30 -15.22 5.94
N GLN A 43 -10.41 -16.03 5.36
CA GLN A 43 -10.79 -17.29 4.70
C GLN A 43 -11.52 -18.22 5.68
N GLN A 44 -11.08 -18.19 6.94
CA GLN A 44 -11.64 -18.97 8.03
C GLN A 44 -11.66 -18.09 9.29
N GLU A 45 -12.79 -18.06 9.98
CA GLU A 45 -12.89 -17.41 11.29
C GLU A 45 -11.90 -18.05 12.27
N MET A 46 -11.13 -17.19 12.95
CA MET A 46 -10.13 -17.59 13.92
C MET A 46 -10.60 -17.20 15.33
N PRO A 47 -10.43 -18.08 16.34
CA PRO A 47 -10.66 -17.71 17.73
C PRO A 47 -9.86 -16.48 18.19
N TYR A 48 -8.64 -16.31 17.67
CA TYR A 48 -7.82 -15.14 17.93
C TYR A 48 -6.85 -14.84 16.79
N TYR A 49 -6.68 -13.56 16.47
CA TYR A 49 -5.50 -13.09 15.77
C TYR A 49 -5.13 -11.65 16.15
N GLU A 50 -3.87 -11.31 15.94
CA GLU A 50 -3.39 -9.94 16.06
C GLU A 50 -2.34 -9.62 15.00
N ILE A 51 -2.37 -8.37 14.54
CA ILE A 51 -1.40 -7.82 13.59
C ILE A 51 -0.39 -7.02 14.38
N ARG A 52 0.88 -7.37 14.23
CA ARG A 52 1.97 -6.73 14.94
C ARG A 52 2.82 -5.92 13.99
N ARG A 53 3.02 -4.65 14.33
CA ARG A 53 4.03 -3.78 13.73
C ARG A 53 5.30 -3.87 14.57
N ASN A 54 6.36 -4.43 14.00
CA ASN A 54 7.63 -4.61 14.68
C ASN A 54 8.61 -3.51 14.27
N LEU A 55 9.43 -3.05 15.22
CA LEU A 55 10.50 -2.08 14.97
C LEU A 55 11.85 -2.76 15.11
N CYS A 56 12.68 -2.71 14.07
CA CYS A 56 14.03 -3.26 13.97
C CYS A 56 14.13 -4.76 14.32
N TYR A 57 14.80 -5.57 13.51
CA TYR A 57 14.98 -7.02 13.76
C TYR A 57 15.62 -7.37 15.11
N LEU A 58 16.38 -6.42 15.70
CA LEU A 58 17.09 -6.60 16.97
C LEU A 58 16.30 -6.10 18.18
N SER A 59 15.20 -5.39 17.98
CA SER A 59 14.36 -4.94 19.08
C SER A 59 13.31 -6.00 19.40
N ARG A 60 13.02 -6.17 20.70
CA ARG A 60 11.87 -6.97 21.15
C ARG A 60 10.57 -6.17 21.12
N TYR A 61 10.61 -4.97 20.54
CA TYR A 61 9.50 -4.05 20.54
C TYR A 61 8.60 -4.30 19.33
N TYR A 62 7.34 -4.53 19.63
CA TYR A 62 6.27 -4.56 18.67
C TYR A 62 5.07 -3.81 19.23
N GLU A 63 4.22 -3.35 18.33
CA GLU A 63 2.94 -2.77 18.64
C GLU A 63 1.86 -3.63 18.04
N ILE A 64 0.83 -3.94 18.84
CA ILE A 64 -0.38 -4.59 18.34
C ILE A 64 -1.23 -3.48 17.73
N VAL A 65 -1.25 -3.42 16.40
CA VAL A 65 -2.02 -2.39 15.66
C VAL A 65 -3.48 -2.82 15.46
N PHE A 66 -3.76 -4.12 15.57
CA PHE A 66 -5.09 -4.66 15.52
C PHE A 66 -5.14 -6.03 16.20
N SER A 67 -6.26 -6.35 16.85
CA SER A 67 -6.56 -7.70 17.33
C SER A 67 -8.06 -7.99 17.30
N LYS A 68 -8.39 -9.26 17.07
CA LYS A 68 -9.76 -9.79 17.14
C LYS A 68 -9.75 -11.11 17.91
N GLY A 69 -10.74 -11.29 18.78
CA GLY A 69 -10.89 -12.48 19.61
C GLY A 69 -10.40 -12.30 21.05
N GLU A 70 -10.47 -13.37 21.83
CA GLU A 70 -10.06 -13.36 23.23
C GLU A 70 -8.62 -13.87 23.36
N LYS A 71 -7.80 -13.11 24.08
CA LYS A 71 -6.39 -13.42 24.31
C LYS A 71 -6.25 -14.39 25.48
N PHE A 72 -5.69 -15.57 25.23
CA PHE A 72 -5.54 -16.62 26.25
C PHE A 72 -4.09 -16.87 26.72
N TYR A 73 -3.16 -15.96 26.40
CA TYR A 73 -1.74 -16.07 26.76
C TYR A 73 -1.17 -14.79 27.38
N THR A 74 -0.05 -14.94 28.09
CA THR A 74 0.77 -13.82 28.58
C THR A 74 1.83 -13.44 27.54
N ASP A 75 2.08 -12.14 27.37
CA ASP A 75 2.96 -11.58 26.33
C ASP A 75 4.38 -12.17 26.29
N SER A 76 4.85 -12.72 27.40
CA SER A 76 6.16 -13.37 27.53
C SER A 76 6.36 -14.59 26.61
N LEU A 77 5.28 -15.22 26.11
CA LEU A 77 5.36 -16.40 25.24
C LEU A 77 5.77 -16.08 23.80
N PHE A 78 5.55 -14.85 23.34
CA PHE A 78 5.66 -14.49 21.93
C PHE A 78 6.48 -13.20 21.76
N SER A 79 7.76 -13.26 22.14
CA SER A 79 8.72 -12.21 21.78
C SER A 79 8.87 -12.10 20.26
N SER A 80 9.16 -10.89 19.75
CA SER A 80 9.46 -10.65 18.33
C SER A 80 10.33 -11.76 17.74
N THR A 81 9.83 -12.41 16.68
CA THR A 81 10.52 -13.50 15.99
C THR A 81 11.68 -12.99 15.13
N GLY A 82 11.88 -11.67 15.04
CA GLY A 82 12.80 -11.03 14.11
C GLY A 82 12.46 -11.34 12.65
N LYS A 83 11.25 -11.83 12.38
CA LYS A 83 10.77 -12.28 11.09
C LYS A 83 9.40 -11.70 10.80
N GLY A 84 9.17 -11.43 9.54
CA GLY A 84 7.91 -10.91 9.04
C GLY A 84 8.04 -10.38 7.62
N ILE A 85 6.97 -9.75 7.18
CA ILE A 85 6.85 -9.12 5.88
C ILE A 85 7.43 -7.72 6.02
N ASN A 86 8.57 -7.50 5.36
CA ASN A 86 9.19 -6.19 5.33
C ASN A 86 8.36 -5.25 4.48
N ASN A 87 7.98 -4.12 5.08
CA ASN A 87 7.36 -3.06 4.31
C ASN A 87 8.47 -2.13 3.80
N SER A 88 8.71 -2.11 2.49
CA SER A 88 9.80 -1.33 1.87
C SER A 88 9.50 0.17 1.76
N ASN A 89 8.70 0.76 2.67
CA ASN A 89 8.39 2.18 2.77
C ASN A 89 9.60 3.09 3.10
N GLY A 90 10.83 2.64 2.88
CA GLY A 90 12.06 3.32 3.29
C GLY A 90 12.45 3.11 4.74
N ASP A 91 11.60 2.51 5.56
CA ASP A 91 11.97 2.06 6.89
C ASP A 91 12.48 0.62 6.81
N ILE A 92 13.80 0.46 6.65
CA ILE A 92 14.49 -0.84 6.60
C ILE A 92 14.29 -1.69 7.87
N CYS A 93 13.71 -1.10 8.92
CA CYS A 93 13.51 -1.70 10.21
C CYS A 93 12.04 -2.03 10.50
N LEU A 94 11.08 -1.69 9.63
CA LEU A 94 9.67 -1.92 9.88
C LEU A 94 9.17 -3.18 9.17
N PHE A 95 8.58 -4.10 9.93
CA PHE A 95 7.99 -5.32 9.39
C PHE A 95 6.74 -5.75 10.14
N PHE A 96 5.87 -6.47 9.43
CA PHE A 96 4.64 -7.02 9.95
C PHE A 96 4.73 -8.52 10.15
N ASN A 97 4.13 -9.02 11.24
CA ASN A 97 3.71 -10.41 11.33
C ASN A 97 2.31 -10.49 11.93
N ILE A 98 1.62 -11.58 11.64
CA ILE A 98 0.28 -11.84 12.17
C ILE A 98 0.38 -13.04 13.07
N LEU A 99 0.09 -12.87 14.36
CA LEU A 99 -0.05 -14.00 15.27
C LEU A 99 -1.49 -14.50 15.17
N ILE A 100 -1.66 -15.79 14.87
CA ILE A 100 -2.97 -16.42 14.78
C ILE A 100 -3.06 -17.59 15.76
N TYR A 101 -4.28 -17.89 16.19
CA TYR A 101 -4.65 -19.07 16.95
C TYR A 101 -5.88 -19.71 16.32
N ASP A 102 -5.78 -20.98 15.98
CA ASP A 102 -6.83 -21.75 15.30
C ASP A 102 -7.71 -22.57 16.25
N GLY A 103 -7.52 -22.45 17.57
CA GLY A 103 -8.16 -23.27 18.59
C GLY A 103 -7.29 -24.42 19.11
N THR A 104 -6.19 -24.72 18.43
CA THR A 104 -5.22 -25.74 18.86
C THR A 104 -3.85 -25.12 19.14
N ASP A 105 -3.29 -24.42 18.15
CA ASP A 105 -1.91 -23.92 18.19
C ASP A 105 -1.80 -22.46 17.77
N TYR A 106 -0.74 -21.80 18.26
CA TYR A 106 -0.35 -20.47 17.84
C TYR A 106 0.71 -20.54 16.74
N ARG A 107 0.58 -19.69 15.73
CA ARG A 107 1.63 -19.52 14.71
C ARG A 107 1.71 -18.09 14.20
N PHE A 108 2.88 -17.73 13.69
CA PHE A 108 3.09 -16.46 13.01
C PHE A 108 2.95 -16.64 11.50
N LEU A 109 2.24 -15.71 10.87
CA LEU A 109 2.27 -15.49 9.43
C LEU A 109 3.34 -14.41 9.16
N GLU A 110 4.40 -14.82 8.47
CA GLU A 110 5.62 -14.02 8.30
C GLU A 110 5.95 -13.75 6.82
N ASN A 111 5.10 -14.19 5.89
CA ASN A 111 5.28 -14.01 4.45
C ASN A 111 3.95 -13.75 3.73
N LEU A 112 4.04 -13.15 2.54
CA LEU A 112 2.87 -12.76 1.74
C LEU A 112 1.93 -13.95 1.39
N PRO A 113 2.43 -15.11 0.91
CA PRO A 113 1.55 -16.26 0.63
C PRO A 113 0.72 -16.72 1.83
N ASP A 114 1.33 -16.80 3.02
CA ASP A 114 0.63 -17.22 4.23
C ASP A 114 -0.46 -16.22 4.64
N VAL A 115 -0.19 -14.91 4.48
CA VAL A 115 -1.17 -13.86 4.75
C VAL A 115 -2.30 -13.88 3.72
N LEU A 116 -1.99 -14.08 2.43
CA LEU A 116 -3.02 -14.19 1.40
C LEU A 116 -3.93 -15.38 1.66
N ASN A 117 -3.37 -16.52 2.06
CA ASN A 117 -4.18 -17.68 2.45
C ASN A 117 -5.04 -17.38 3.69
N PHE A 118 -4.51 -16.63 4.67
CA PHE A 118 -5.28 -16.22 5.84
C PHE A 118 -6.48 -15.31 5.51
N LEU A 119 -6.31 -14.37 4.58
CA LEU A 119 -7.39 -13.51 4.09
C LEU A 119 -8.37 -14.26 3.17
N GLY A 120 -7.86 -15.17 2.33
CA GLY A 120 -8.65 -15.86 1.32
C GLY A 120 -8.82 -14.97 0.09
N GLU A 121 -10.05 -14.52 -0.18
CA GLU A 121 -10.28 -13.51 -1.23
C GLU A 121 -10.04 -12.11 -0.68
N ILE A 122 -9.49 -11.23 -1.50
CA ILE A 122 -9.45 -9.79 -1.23
C ILE A 122 -10.83 -9.22 -1.58
N ASP A 123 -11.75 -9.21 -0.61
CA ASP A 123 -13.15 -8.84 -0.84
C ASP A 123 -13.66 -7.68 0.01
N SER A 124 -12.85 -7.21 0.96
CA SER A 124 -13.08 -5.98 1.71
C SER A 124 -12.06 -4.88 1.36
N LYS A 125 -12.42 -3.63 1.68
CA LYS A 125 -11.50 -2.50 1.58
C LYS A 125 -10.28 -2.69 2.49
N GLY A 126 -10.48 -3.22 3.70
CA GLY A 126 -9.41 -3.53 4.63
C GLY A 126 -8.41 -4.51 4.04
N ASP A 127 -8.89 -5.60 3.44
CA ASP A 127 -8.02 -6.61 2.80
C ASP A 127 -7.17 -5.96 1.71
N ALA A 128 -7.78 -5.15 0.84
CA ALA A 128 -7.08 -4.52 -0.27
C ALA A 128 -6.01 -3.51 0.21
N VAL A 129 -6.36 -2.68 1.20
CA VAL A 129 -5.44 -1.69 1.77
C VAL A 129 -4.31 -2.38 2.53
N PHE A 130 -4.61 -3.38 3.36
CA PHE A 130 -3.60 -4.14 4.09
C PHE A 130 -2.69 -4.92 3.14
N TRP A 131 -3.25 -5.56 2.11
CA TRP A 131 -2.51 -6.29 1.11
C TRP A 131 -1.56 -5.39 0.31
N ALA A 132 -2.03 -4.22 -0.13
CA ALA A 132 -1.18 -3.21 -0.74
C ALA A 132 -0.07 -2.76 0.21
N TYR A 133 -0.40 -2.54 1.49
CA TYR A 133 0.57 -2.15 2.50
C TYR A 133 1.69 -3.17 2.67
N LEU A 134 1.34 -4.46 2.77
CA LEU A 134 2.30 -5.56 2.86
C LEU A 134 3.16 -5.72 1.59
N ASN A 135 2.66 -5.28 0.43
CA ASN A 135 3.40 -5.26 -0.83
C ASN A 135 4.28 -4.01 -1.02
N GLY A 136 4.53 -3.25 0.05
CA GLY A 136 5.46 -2.13 0.07
C GLY A 136 4.87 -0.81 -0.43
N TYR A 137 3.54 -0.71 -0.49
CA TYR A 137 2.86 0.56 -0.74
C TYR A 137 2.50 1.25 0.57
N TYR A 138 2.31 2.56 0.53
CA TYR A 138 1.81 3.33 1.66
C TYR A 138 0.83 4.41 1.23
N PHE A 139 0.14 4.97 2.23
CA PHE A 139 -0.94 5.91 2.06
C PHE A 139 -0.68 7.16 2.90
N ILE A 140 -1.06 8.31 2.37
CA ILE A 140 -1.20 9.52 3.18
C ILE A 140 -2.61 9.47 3.75
N PHE A 141 -2.73 9.11 5.03
CA PHE A 141 -4.04 8.90 5.65
C PHE A 141 -4.90 10.16 5.64
N GLY A 142 -6.17 10.00 5.28
CA GLY A 142 -7.14 11.08 5.17
C GLY A 142 -7.02 11.93 3.90
N ASP A 143 -6.00 11.69 3.07
CA ASP A 143 -5.85 12.37 1.78
C ASP A 143 -6.66 11.63 0.69
N PRO A 144 -7.63 12.28 0.02
CA PRO A 144 -8.33 11.71 -1.13
C PRO A 144 -7.38 11.27 -2.25
N ALA A 145 -6.20 11.88 -2.34
CA ALA A 145 -5.15 11.51 -3.29
C ALA A 145 -4.50 10.15 -2.96
N SER A 146 -4.81 9.56 -1.79
CA SER A 146 -4.52 8.17 -1.37
C SER A 146 -5.82 7.38 -1.16
N GLY A 147 -6.76 7.51 -2.10
CA GLY A 147 -8.09 6.92 -1.95
C GLY A 147 -8.19 5.47 -2.43
N ILE A 148 -9.27 4.81 -2.01
CA ILE A 148 -9.70 3.49 -2.46
C ILE A 148 -11.10 3.56 -3.07
N LYS A 149 -11.32 2.78 -4.13
CA LYS A 149 -12.61 2.62 -4.79
C LYS A 149 -12.90 1.15 -5.02
N GLN A 150 -14.07 0.69 -4.57
CA GLN A 150 -14.52 -0.67 -4.84
C GLN A 150 -15.09 -0.79 -6.25
N THR A 151 -14.82 -1.91 -6.89
CA THR A 151 -15.30 -2.25 -8.24
C THR A 151 -15.96 -3.64 -8.22
N SER A 152 -16.51 -4.08 -9.35
CA SER A 152 -17.11 -5.42 -9.46
C SER A 152 -16.08 -6.56 -9.37
N ASP A 153 -14.82 -6.29 -9.71
CA ASP A 153 -13.75 -7.27 -9.85
C ASP A 153 -12.59 -7.07 -8.85
N GLY A 154 -12.75 -6.16 -7.89
CA GLY A 154 -11.77 -5.89 -6.84
C GLY A 154 -11.75 -4.42 -6.44
N PHE A 155 -10.55 -3.84 -6.35
CA PHE A 155 -10.34 -2.49 -5.83
C PHE A 155 -9.39 -1.69 -6.70
N LEU A 156 -9.65 -0.39 -6.78
CA LEU A 156 -8.72 0.60 -7.32
C LEU A 156 -8.16 1.43 -6.17
N ILE A 157 -6.84 1.63 -6.14
CA ILE A 157 -6.18 2.32 -5.04
C ILE A 157 -5.15 3.31 -5.59
N TYR A 158 -5.15 4.53 -5.05
CA TYR A 158 -4.00 5.42 -5.16
C TYR A 158 -3.07 5.23 -3.96
N ALA A 159 -1.81 4.92 -4.24
CA ALA A 159 -0.82 4.65 -3.22
C ALA A 159 0.54 5.22 -3.60
N TYR A 160 1.45 5.27 -2.65
CA TYR A 160 2.83 5.68 -2.87
C TYR A 160 3.77 4.52 -2.62
N LYS A 161 4.95 4.56 -3.23
CA LYS A 161 6.01 3.58 -2.97
C LYS A 161 7.37 4.21 -3.13
N LEU A 162 8.27 3.88 -2.22
CA LEU A 162 9.69 4.16 -2.38
C LEU A 162 10.24 3.23 -3.48
N VAL A 163 10.63 3.81 -4.61
CA VAL A 163 11.15 3.05 -5.77
C VAL A 163 12.69 3.05 -5.80
N LYS A 164 13.31 4.08 -5.23
CA LYS A 164 14.77 4.16 -5.05
C LYS A 164 15.09 4.71 -3.68
N MET A 165 15.93 3.99 -2.95
CA MET A 165 16.35 4.39 -1.60
C MET A 165 17.60 5.27 -1.57
N CYS A 166 18.38 5.33 -2.66
CA CYS A 166 19.59 6.17 -2.73
C CYS A 166 19.77 6.79 -4.13
N THR A 167 20.30 8.02 -4.13
CA THR A 167 20.56 8.96 -5.24
C THR A 167 20.03 8.58 -6.64
N PRO A 168 18.89 9.15 -7.08
CA PRO A 168 17.97 9.93 -6.25
C PRO A 168 17.16 9.01 -5.34
N VAL A 169 16.88 9.47 -4.12
CA VAL A 169 15.73 8.93 -3.38
C VAL A 169 14.49 9.29 -4.18
N GLN A 170 13.69 8.30 -4.53
CA GLN A 170 12.55 8.49 -5.42
C GLN A 170 11.33 7.78 -4.85
N ILE A 171 10.24 8.53 -4.75
CA ILE A 171 8.93 8.05 -4.37
C ILE A 171 8.01 8.34 -5.55
N ASP A 172 7.31 7.31 -5.99
CA ASP A 172 6.33 7.41 -7.05
C ASP A 172 4.93 7.17 -6.48
N LYS A 173 3.94 7.77 -7.14
CA LYS A 173 2.52 7.57 -6.90
C LYS A 173 1.99 6.58 -7.94
N PHE A 174 1.24 5.60 -7.47
CA PHE A 174 0.70 4.50 -8.26
C PHE A 174 -0.82 4.54 -8.24
N TRP A 175 -1.40 4.23 -9.40
CA TRP A 175 -2.78 3.80 -9.53
C TRP A 175 -2.79 2.28 -9.67
N LEU A 176 -3.30 1.61 -8.65
CA LEU A 176 -3.29 0.16 -8.54
C LEU A 176 -4.68 -0.39 -8.81
N LYS A 177 -4.73 -1.55 -9.45
CA LYS A 177 -5.87 -2.46 -9.42
C LYS A 177 -5.49 -3.69 -8.62
N ILE A 178 -6.32 -4.06 -7.66
CA ILE A 178 -6.16 -5.27 -6.85
C ILE A 178 -7.36 -6.15 -7.08
N ASP A 179 -7.16 -7.33 -7.64
CA ASP A 179 -8.24 -8.29 -7.84
C ASP A 179 -8.51 -9.13 -6.59
N LYS A 180 -9.60 -9.91 -6.61
CA LYS A 180 -10.00 -10.78 -5.51
C LYS A 180 -8.98 -11.87 -5.15
N THR A 181 -8.05 -12.19 -6.04
CA THR A 181 -7.01 -13.19 -5.79
C THR A 181 -5.73 -12.58 -5.23
N GLY A 182 -5.69 -11.25 -5.06
CA GLY A 182 -4.53 -10.52 -4.57
C GLY A 182 -3.51 -10.14 -5.65
N ASN A 183 -3.83 -10.28 -6.95
CA ASN A 183 -2.96 -9.75 -7.99
C ASN A 183 -3.01 -8.22 -7.97
N ILE A 184 -1.84 -7.59 -8.00
CA ILE A 184 -1.71 -6.13 -8.09
C ILE A 184 -1.25 -5.78 -9.51
N GLU A 185 -2.11 -5.10 -10.25
CA GLU A 185 -1.82 -4.50 -11.56
C GLU A 185 -1.57 -2.99 -11.39
N ILE A 186 -0.51 -2.48 -12.01
CA ILE A 186 -0.21 -1.04 -12.04
C ILE A 186 -0.87 -0.45 -13.29
N LEU A 187 -1.90 0.37 -13.08
CA LEU A 187 -2.63 1.06 -14.15
C LEU A 187 -1.99 2.40 -14.51
N GLY A 188 -1.25 3.00 -13.59
CA GLY A 188 -0.55 4.26 -13.78
C GLY A 188 0.51 4.50 -12.72
N GLU A 189 1.54 5.27 -13.08
CA GLU A 189 2.67 5.62 -12.24
C GLU A 189 3.07 7.06 -12.54
N LYS A 190 3.33 7.86 -11.50
CA LYS A 190 3.74 9.25 -11.62
C LYS A 190 4.79 9.57 -10.56
N LEU A 191 5.84 10.29 -10.95
CA LEU A 191 6.84 10.77 -10.00
C LEU A 191 6.17 11.69 -8.97
N PHE A 192 6.29 11.34 -7.69
CA PHE A 192 5.76 12.17 -6.59
C PHE A 192 6.85 13.03 -5.96
N SER A 193 7.97 12.41 -5.60
CA SER A 193 9.08 13.10 -4.95
C SER A 193 10.42 12.54 -5.39
N ARG A 194 11.40 13.45 -5.51
CA ARG A 194 12.76 13.13 -5.92
C ARG A 194 13.75 13.97 -5.12
N ILE A 195 14.65 13.31 -4.41
CA ILE A 195 15.73 13.96 -3.65
C ILE A 195 17.06 13.52 -4.22
N GLU A 196 17.77 14.48 -4.82
CA GLU A 196 19.13 14.26 -5.31
C GLU A 196 20.12 14.18 -4.15
N ASN A 197 21.19 13.40 -4.33
CA ASN A 197 22.28 13.23 -3.37
C ASN A 197 21.83 12.79 -1.96
N GLY A 198 20.73 12.03 -1.86
CA GLY A 198 20.21 11.46 -0.62
C GLY A 198 20.26 9.93 -0.59
N CYS A 199 20.18 9.34 0.60
CA CYS A 199 20.08 7.89 0.82
C CYS A 199 19.34 7.65 2.15
N ILE A 200 18.47 6.64 2.19
CA ILE A 200 17.66 6.24 3.36
C ILE A 200 18.09 4.83 3.78
#